data_AF-A0A956WBY1-F1
#
_entry.id   AF-A0A956WBY1-F1
#
_cell.length_a   1.000
_cell.length_b   1.000
_cell.length_c   1.000
_cell.angle_alpha   90.00
_cell.angle_beta   90.00
_cell.angle_gamma   90.00
#
_symmetry.space_group_name_H-M   'P 1'
#
loop_
_entity.id
_entity.type
_entity.pdbx_description
1 polymer ?
#
loop_
_entity_poly.entity_id
_entity_poly.type
_entity_poly.pdbx_seq_one_letter_code
_entity_poly.pdbx_strand_id
1 'polypeptide(L)'
;MMIPEIEQHRDQIIAICEEYGLERFGETLRRLGNRDPNIATLIPGIRQAIDQRNMIAHEYYELECDRVHWTRNHSIPGLRAVIDASIADHPEEMNL
;
A
#
# COMPACT_ATOMS: atom_id res chain seq x y z
N MET A 1 30.62 -5.50 4.21
CA MET A 1 31.17 -4.16 3.95
C MET A 1 30.07 -3.39 3.22
N MET A 2 29.49 -2.37 3.85
CA MET A 2 28.40 -1.59 3.26
C MET A 2 29.02 -0.52 2.36
N ILE A 3 28.47 -0.32 1.17
CA ILE A 3 28.98 0.64 0.17
C ILE A 3 28.71 2.05 0.71
N PRO A 4 29.73 2.93 0.89
CA PRO A 4 29.56 4.26 1.51
C PRO A 4 28.47 5.12 0.86
N GLU A 5 28.29 4.99 -0.46
CA GLU A 5 27.22 5.64 -1.21
C GLU A 5 25.82 5.16 -0.80
N ILE A 6 25.65 3.87 -0.44
CA ILE A 6 24.37 3.35 0.08
C ILE A 6 24.08 3.92 1.47
N GLU A 7 25.11 4.10 2.29
CA GLU A 7 24.97 4.65 3.65
C GLU A 7 24.59 6.13 3.61
N GLN A 8 25.19 6.89 2.69
CA GLN A 8 24.88 8.32 2.45
C GLN A 8 23.46 8.52 1.89
N HIS A 9 22.98 7.60 1.05
CA HIS A 9 21.66 7.70 0.41
C HIS A 9 20.60 6.79 1.04
N ARG A 10 20.90 6.15 2.18
CA ARG A 10 20.05 5.13 2.81
C ARG A 10 18.61 5.58 2.95
N ASP A 11 18.40 6.76 3.54
CA ASP A 11 17.07 7.24 3.86
C ASP A 11 16.30 7.67 2.60
N GLN A 12 17.00 8.21 1.59
CA GLN A 12 16.41 8.49 0.26
C GLN A 12 16.01 7.21 -0.47
N ILE A 13 16.86 6.18 -0.44
CA ILE A 13 16.57 4.87 -1.06
C ILE A 13 15.35 4.23 -0.37
N ILE A 14 15.30 4.26 0.97
CA ILE A 14 14.15 3.75 1.73
C ILE A 14 12.89 4.52 1.37
N ALA A 15 12.94 5.86 1.35
CA ALA A 15 11.79 6.69 0.98
C ALA A 15 11.27 6.37 -0.43
N ILE A 16 12.16 6.28 -1.42
CA ILE A 16 11.81 5.90 -2.80
C ILE A 16 11.17 4.52 -2.85
N CYS A 17 11.73 3.54 -2.12
CA CYS A 17 11.16 2.20 -2.06
C CYS A 17 9.77 2.18 -1.40
N GLU A 18 9.57 2.97 -0.35
CA GLU A 18 8.28 3.11 0.33
C GLU A 18 7.24 3.79 -0.58
N GLU A 19 7.61 4.86 -1.28
CA GLU A 19 6.75 5.55 -2.25
C GLU A 19 6.35 4.62 -3.41
N TYR A 20 7.30 3.91 -4.01
CA TYR A 20 7.01 2.92 -5.05
C TYR A 20 6.11 1.79 -4.54
N GLY A 21 6.37 1.31 -3.32
CA GLY A 21 5.54 0.30 -2.67
C GLY A 21 4.10 0.78 -2.48
N LEU A 22 3.93 2.02 -2.02
CA LEU A 22 2.63 2.65 -1.83
C LEU A 22 1.89 2.91 -3.15
N GLU A 23 2.61 3.30 -4.21
CA GLU A 23 2.01 3.47 -5.52
C GLU A 23 1.46 2.15 -6.07
N ARG A 24 2.25 1.07 -5.98
CA ARG A 24 1.82 -0.27 -6.40
C ARG A 24 0.66 -0.80 -5.55
N PHE A 25 0.71 -0.53 -4.25
CA PHE A 25 -0.35 -0.88 -3.31
C PHE A 25 -1.67 -0.20 -3.65
N GLY A 26 -1.66 1.14 -3.76
CA GLY A 26 -2.87 1.91 -4.08
C GLY A 26 -3.44 1.57 -5.47
N GLU A 27 -2.59 1.32 -6.47
CA GLU A 27 -3.05 0.88 -7.80
C GLU A 27 -3.69 -0.51 -7.76
N THR A 28 -3.15 -1.42 -6.95
CA THR A 28 -3.73 -2.76 -6.76
C THR A 28 -5.11 -2.66 -6.13
N LEU A 29 -5.25 -1.83 -5.08
CA LEU A 29 -6.53 -1.58 -4.41
C LEU A 29 -7.55 -0.92 -5.34
N ARG A 30 -7.12 0.05 -6.17
CA ARG A 30 -7.97 0.68 -7.18
C ARG A 30 -8.51 -0.36 -8.17
N ARG A 31 -7.65 -1.25 -8.68
CA ARG A 31 -8.06 -2.33 -9.59
C ARG A 31 -9.03 -3.29 -8.92
N LEU A 32 -8.79 -3.61 -7.65
CA LEU A 32 -9.65 -4.49 -6.88
C LEU A 32 -11.04 -3.88 -6.68
N GLY A 33 -11.13 -2.63 -6.24
CA GLY A 33 -12.41 -1.91 -6.09
C GLY A 33 -13.16 -1.73 -7.42
N ASN A 34 -12.45 -1.61 -8.54
CA ASN A 34 -13.08 -1.56 -9.86
C ASN A 34 -13.65 -2.91 -10.31
N ARG A 35 -13.06 -4.02 -9.86
CA ARG A 35 -13.53 -5.39 -10.17
C ARG A 35 -14.68 -5.80 -9.25
N ASP A 36 -14.58 -5.45 -7.97
CA ASP A 36 -15.60 -5.69 -6.97
C ASP A 36 -15.77 -4.46 -6.07
N PRO A 37 -16.83 -3.65 -6.29
CA PRO A 37 -17.12 -2.48 -5.47
C PRO A 37 -17.38 -2.82 -4.01
N ASN A 38 -17.83 -4.05 -3.69
CA ASN A 38 -18.13 -4.43 -2.32
C ASN A 38 -16.84 -4.60 -1.50
N ILE A 39 -15.76 -5.10 -2.11
CA ILE A 39 -14.44 -5.16 -1.46
C ILE A 39 -13.95 -3.78 -1.00
N ALA A 40 -14.26 -2.71 -1.75
CA ALA A 40 -13.88 -1.36 -1.35
C ALA A 40 -14.56 -0.90 -0.04
N THR A 41 -15.68 -1.52 0.33
CA THR A 41 -16.33 -1.27 1.62
C THR A 41 -15.73 -2.09 2.76
N LEU A 42 -15.06 -3.20 2.43
CA LEU A 42 -14.48 -4.14 3.41
C LEU A 42 -13.06 -3.77 3.82
N ILE A 43 -12.31 -3.02 3.00
CA ILE A 43 -10.91 -2.66 3.26
C ILE A 43 -10.84 -1.27 3.92
N PRO A 44 -10.51 -1.18 5.22
CA PRO A 44 -10.35 0.10 5.88
C PRO A 44 -9.23 0.92 5.24
N GLY A 45 -9.52 2.17 4.92
CA GLY A 45 -8.55 3.10 4.35
C GLY A 45 -8.18 2.84 2.88
N ILE A 46 -8.94 2.01 2.15
CA ILE A 46 -8.72 1.79 0.71
C ILE A 46 -8.70 3.10 -0.07
N ARG A 47 -9.59 4.04 0.27
CA ARG A 47 -9.70 5.32 -0.41
C ARG A 47 -8.49 6.20 -0.13
N GLN A 48 -8.01 6.22 1.11
CA GLN A 48 -6.80 6.95 1.50
C GLN A 48 -5.56 6.41 0.77
N ALA A 49 -5.45 5.09 0.61
CA ALA A 49 -4.36 4.48 -0.15
C ALA A 49 -4.41 4.83 -1.65
N ILE A 50 -5.61 4.86 -2.26
CA ILE A 50 -5.80 5.28 -3.65
C ILE A 50 -5.48 6.78 -3.83
N ASP A 51 -5.95 7.62 -2.91
CA ASP A 51 -5.71 9.06 -2.94
C ASP A 51 -4.21 9.36 -2.75
N GLN A 52 -3.52 8.65 -1.85
CA GLN A 52 -2.09 8.77 -1.65
C GLN A 52 -1.31 8.32 -2.88
N ARG A 53 -1.74 7.24 -3.56
CA ARG A 53 -1.16 6.84 -4.85
C ARG A 53 -1.30 7.94 -5.90
N ASN A 54 -2.44 8.62 -5.96
CA ASN A 54 -2.62 9.73 -6.91
C ASN A 54 -1.70 10.91 -6.56
N MET A 55 -1.46 11.18 -5.27
CA MET A 55 -0.52 12.22 -4.85
C MET A 55 0.92 11.89 -5.26
N ILE A 56 1.36 10.64 -5.02
CA ILE A 56 2.69 10.13 -5.43
C ILE A 56 2.84 10.22 -6.96
N ALA A 57 1.88 9.68 -7.71
CA ALA A 57 1.93 9.60 -9.16
C ALA A 57 1.83 10.97 -9.87
N HIS A 58 1.31 11.99 -9.20
CA HIS A 58 1.25 13.36 -9.71
C HIS A 58 2.39 14.24 -9.19
N GLU A 59 3.45 13.65 -8.61
CA GLU A 59 4.64 14.35 -8.12
C GLU A 59 4.32 15.51 -7.17
N TYR A 60 3.27 15.38 -6.35
CA TYR A 60 3.08 16.32 -5.23
C TYR A 60 4.21 16.07 -4.23
N TYR A 61 5.30 16.82 -4.41
CA TYR A 61 6.65 16.63 -3.85
C TYR A 61 6.77 16.68 -2.32
N GLU A 62 5.65 16.77 -1.60
CA GLU A 62 5.60 16.76 -0.14
C GLU A 62 4.62 15.67 0.32
N LEU A 63 4.95 14.40 0.07
CA LEU A 63 4.40 13.37 0.94
C LEU A 63 5.04 13.54 2.31
N GLU A 64 4.31 14.18 3.21
CA GLU A 64 4.69 14.22 4.61
C GLU A 64 4.99 12.80 5.10
N CYS A 65 6.18 12.63 5.69
CA CYS A 65 6.65 11.36 6.26
C CYS A 65 5.57 10.69 7.13
N ASP A 66 4.75 11.50 7.80
CA ASP A 66 3.64 11.07 8.65
C ASP A 66 2.56 10.29 7.88
N ARG A 67 2.24 10.66 6.63
CA ARG A 67 1.26 9.91 5.81
C ARG A 67 1.81 8.57 5.34
N VAL A 68 3.09 8.51 4.97
CA VAL A 68 3.75 7.24 4.62
C VAL A 68 3.79 6.31 5.84
N HIS A 69 4.17 6.85 7.00
CA HIS A 69 4.18 6.11 8.25
C HIS A 69 2.80 5.62 8.66
N TRP A 70 1.77 6.46 8.51
CA TRP A 70 0.41 6.09 8.85
C TRP A 70 -0.09 4.92 8.01
N THR A 71 0.08 4.97 6.68
CA THR A 71 -0.35 3.91 5.77
C THR A 71 0.38 2.59 6.03
N ARG A 72 1.68 2.65 6.31
CA ARG A 72 2.46 1.48 6.71
C ARG A 72 1.93 0.83 7.98
N ASN A 73 1.60 1.63 8.99
CA ASN A 73 1.25 1.12 10.32
C ASN A 73 -0.25 0.77 10.46
N HIS A 74 -1.13 1.32 9.61
CA HIS A 74 -2.58 1.18 9.80
C HIS A 74 -3.28 0.54 8.60
N SER A 75 -2.92 0.92 7.36
CA SER A 75 -3.61 0.38 6.17
C SER A 75 -3.14 -1.01 5.79
N ILE A 76 -1.83 -1.30 5.89
CA ILE A 76 -1.29 -2.62 5.54
C ILE A 76 -1.80 -3.73 6.49
N PRO A 77 -1.76 -3.56 7.84
CA PRO A 77 -2.31 -4.57 8.74
C PRO A 77 -3.82 -4.77 8.56
N GLY A 78 -4.58 -3.69 8.34
CA GLY A 78 -6.01 -3.76 8.06
C GLY A 78 -6.33 -4.55 6.80
N LEU A 79 -5.59 -4.31 5.72
CA LEU A 79 -5.75 -5.07 4.48
C LEU A 79 -5.45 -6.55 4.68
N ARG A 80 -4.36 -6.88 5.39
CA ARG A 80 -3.99 -8.27 5.67
C ARG A 80 -5.12 -9.00 6.41
N ALA A 81 -5.69 -8.37 7.45
CA ALA A 81 -6.80 -8.97 8.19
C ALA A 81 -8.02 -9.25 7.32
N VAL A 82 -8.35 -8.35 6.38
CA VAL A 82 -9.46 -8.55 5.43
C VAL A 82 -9.18 -9.68 4.45
N ILE A 83 -7.96 -9.75 3.90
CA ILE A 83 -7.55 -10.85 3.01
C ILE A 83 -7.60 -12.19 3.75
N ASP A 84 -7.05 -12.24 4.97
CA ASP A 84 -7.03 -13.44 5.80
C ASP A 84 -8.47 -13.90 6.14
N ALA A 85 -9.39 -12.96 6.41
CA ALA A 85 -10.81 -13.26 6.64
C ALA A 85 -11.53 -13.74 5.37
N SER A 86 -11.30 -13.10 4.22
CA SER A 86 -11.89 -13.53 2.94
C SER A 86 -11.41 -14.91 2.49
N ILE A 87 -10.14 -15.24 2.77
CA ILE A 87 -9.58 -16.58 2.57
C ILE A 87 -10.27 -17.60 3.49
N ALA A 88 -10.47 -17.25 4.76
CA ALA A 88 -11.11 -18.13 5.72
C ALA A 88 -12.60 -18.41 5.39
N ASP A 89 -13.30 -17.45 4.80
CA ASP A 89 -14.71 -17.61 4.36
C ASP A 89 -14.85 -18.38 3.03
N HIS A 90 -13.78 -18.49 2.23
CA HIS A 90 -13.78 -19.20 0.93
C HIS A 90 -12.62 -20.21 0.79
N PRO A 91 -12.51 -21.23 1.68
CA PRO A 91 -11.38 -22.16 1.69
C PRO A 91 -11.33 -23.08 0.45
N GLU A 92 -12.43 -23.20 -0.29
CA GLU A 92 -12.59 -24.18 -1.37
C GLU A 92 -12.04 -23.69 -2.73
N GLU A 93 -11.76 -22.40 -2.87
CA GLU A 93 -11.23 -21.79 -4.12
C GLU A 93 -9.69 -21.69 -4.13
N MET A 94 -9.00 -22.10 -3.05
CA MET A 94 -7.54 -22.02 -2.93
C MET A 94 -6.77 -23.26 -3.43
N ASN A 95 -7.46 -24.26 -3.98
CA ASN A 95 -6.87 -25.49 -4.54
C ASN A 95 -6.85 -25.49 -6.09
N LEU A 96 -6.37 -24.42 -6.72
CA LEU A 96 -6.09 -24.37 -8.16
C LEU A 96 -4.66 -23.90 -8.43
#